data_AF-A0A0D0DRL3-F1
#
_entry.id   AF-A0A0D0DRL3-F1
#
_cell.length_a   1.000
_cell.length_b   1.000
_cell.length_c   1.000
_cell.angle_alpha   90.00
_cell.angle_beta   90.00
_cell.angle_gamma   90.00
#
_symmetry.space_group_name_H-M   'P 1'
#
loop_
_entity.id
_entity.type
_entity.pdbx_description
1 polymer ?
#
loop_
_entity_poly.entity_id
_entity_poly.type
_entity_poly.pdbx_seq_one_letter_code
_entity_poly.pdbx_strand_id
1 'polypeptide(L)'
;MWYPKYLLQSHVALFSGASGLAGAFSGLLAYGIGFMNGDGRLEGWSWIFILEGLATMLFASIATFVMVDYPSTAKFLTVEERSFVIARRLGGGA
;
A
#
# COMPACT_ATOMS: atom_id res chain seq x y z
N MET A 1 16.67 10.22 2.82
CA MET A 1 15.82 9.73 1.71
C MET A 1 16.09 8.24 1.49
N TRP A 2 15.05 7.40 1.43
CA TRP A 2 15.16 5.95 1.18
C TRP A 2 15.58 5.64 -0.26
N TYR A 3 15.16 6.49 -1.21
CA TYR A 3 15.40 6.30 -2.65
C TYR A 3 16.23 7.45 -3.25
N PRO A 4 17.06 7.16 -4.27
CA PRO A 4 17.70 8.19 -5.08
C PRO A 4 16.66 8.96 -5.92
N LYS A 5 16.95 10.24 -6.23
CA LYS A 5 15.97 11.17 -6.84
C LYS A 5 15.36 10.67 -8.15
N TYR A 6 16.08 9.87 -8.93
CA TYR A 6 15.60 9.33 -10.21
C TYR A 6 14.59 8.17 -10.06
N LEU A 7 14.56 7.45 -8.93
CA LEU A 7 13.57 6.39 -8.69
C LEU A 7 12.31 6.92 -8.00
N LEU A 8 12.42 8.05 -7.30
CA LEU A 8 11.31 8.67 -6.57
C LEU A 8 10.11 8.95 -7.50
N GLN A 9 10.38 9.46 -8.70
CA GLN A 9 9.33 9.82 -9.65
C GLN A 9 8.54 8.62 -10.16
N SER A 10 9.21 7.48 -10.40
CA SER A 10 8.55 6.23 -10.79
C SER A 10 7.66 5.66 -9.69
N HIS A 11 8.07 5.75 -8.42
CA HIS A 11 7.25 5.30 -7.30
C HIS A 11 6.02 6.18 -7.08
N VAL A 12 6.18 7.50 -7.21
CA VAL A 12 5.05 8.44 -7.14
C VAL A 12 4.07 8.22 -8.29
N ALA A 13 4.57 7.97 -9.50
CA ALA A 13 3.72 7.65 -10.65
C ALA A 13 2.93 6.35 -10.45
N LEU A 14 3.57 5.31 -9.89
CA LEU A 14 2.90 4.05 -9.56
C LEU A 14 1.81 4.25 -8.49
N PHE A 15 2.09 5.01 -7.43
CA PHE A 15 1.11 5.33 -6.39
C PHE A 15 -0.09 6.10 -6.96
N SER A 16 0.16 7.12 -7.78
CA SER A 16 -0.91 7.88 -8.43
C SER A 16 -1.75 7.02 -9.39
N GLY A 17 -1.12 6.11 -10.13
CA GLY A 17 -1.82 5.16 -10.99
C GLY A 17 -2.70 4.18 -10.19
N ALA A 18 -2.19 3.67 -9.08
CA ALA A 18 -2.94 2.80 -8.17
C ALA A 18 -4.16 3.53 -7.57
N SER A 19 -4.02 4.80 -7.18
CA SER A 19 -5.14 5.64 -6.72
C SER A 19 -6.23 5.79 -7.78
N GLY A 20 -5.85 6.00 -9.05
CA GLY A 20 -6.80 6.05 -10.17
C GLY A 20 -7.56 4.74 -10.37
N LEU A 21 -6.87 3.61 -10.27
CA LEU A 21 -7.49 2.28 -10.34
C LEU A 21 -8.45 2.05 -9.16
N ALA A 22 -8.06 2.41 -7.94
CA ALA A 22 -8.91 2.28 -6.76
C ALA A 22 -10.26 3.01 -6.93
N GLY A 23 -10.23 4.21 -7.54
CA GLY A 23 -11.44 4.95 -7.90
C GLY A 23 -12.35 4.20 -8.87
N ALA A 24 -11.78 3.53 -9.88
CA ALA A 24 -12.54 2.71 -10.82
C ALA A 24 -13.21 1.49 -10.14
N PHE A 25 -12.55 0.88 -9.16
CA PHE A 25 -13.11 -0.24 -8.40
C PHE A 25 -14.16 0.18 -7.37
N SER A 26 -14.15 1.44 -6.91
CA SER A 26 -15.14 1.95 -5.95
C SER A 26 -16.58 1.86 -6.50
N GLY A 27 -16.78 2.07 -7.81
CA GLY A 27 -18.09 1.94 -8.44
C GLY A 27 -18.60 0.50 -8.50
N LEU A 28 -17.70 -0.46 -8.73
CA LEU A 28 -18.04 -1.89 -8.71
C LEU A 28 -18.39 -2.36 -7.29
N LEU A 29 -17.67 -1.86 -6.28
CA LEU A 29 -17.98 -2.11 -4.88
C LEU A 29 -19.39 -1.59 -4.52
N ALA A 30 -19.72 -0.36 -4.94
CA ALA A 30 -21.04 0.22 -4.72
C ALA A 30 -22.16 -0.58 -5.39
N TYR A 31 -21.92 -1.12 -6.59
CA TYR A 31 -22.85 -2.02 -7.26
C TYR A 31 -23.07 -3.31 -6.47
N GLY A 32 -22.00 -3.94 -5.96
CA GLY A 32 -22.09 -5.13 -5.11
C GLY A 32 -22.88 -4.89 -3.82
N ILE A 33 -22.70 -3.72 -3.20
CA ILE A 33 -23.42 -3.32 -1.98
C ILE A 33 -24.91 -3.10 -2.24
N GLY A 34 -25.29 -2.71 -3.46
CA GLY A 34 -26.69 -2.62 -3.87
C GLY A 34 -27.47 -3.94 -3.73
N PHE A 35 -26.79 -5.09 -3.75
CA PHE A 35 -27.41 -6.41 -3.56
C PHE A 35 -27.54 -6.82 -2.09
N MET A 36 -26.85 -6.16 -1.17
CA MET A 36 -26.84 -6.51 0.27
C MET A 36 -27.90 -5.75 1.07
N ASN A 37 -28.88 -5.14 0.41
CA ASN A 37 -29.93 -4.38 1.08
C ASN A 37 -30.93 -5.34 1.74
N GLY A 38 -30.89 -5.44 3.08
CA GLY A 38 -31.72 -6.37 3.87
C GLY A 38 -30.95 -7.57 4.43
N ASP A 39 -29.70 -7.78 4.04
CA ASP A 39 -28.83 -8.81 4.64
C ASP A 39 -28.38 -8.37 6.04
N GLY A 40 -28.60 -9.24 7.03
CA GLY A 40 -28.17 -9.03 8.42
C GLY A 40 -29.00 -8.00 9.22
N ARG A 41 -30.19 -7.60 8.74
CA ARG A 41 -31.02 -6.51 9.33
C ARG A 41 -30.33 -5.13 9.31
N LEU A 42 -29.35 -4.95 8.43
CA LEU A 42 -28.62 -3.69 8.27
C LEU A 42 -28.97 -3.05 6.93
N GLU A 43 -28.98 -1.73 6.92
CA GLU A 43 -29.16 -0.94 5.71
C GLU A 43 -27.94 -1.11 4.78
N GLY A 44 -28.17 -1.17 3.46
CA GLY A 44 -27.09 -1.36 2.48
C GLY A 44 -25.92 -0.38 2.62
N TRP A 45 -26.18 0.86 3.04
CA TRP A 45 -25.11 1.86 3.23
C TRP A 45 -24.15 1.52 4.39
N SER A 46 -24.60 0.79 5.41
CA SER A 46 -23.75 0.41 6.56
C SER A 46 -22.68 -0.60 6.15
N TRP A 47 -22.94 -1.42 5.14
CA TRP A 47 -21.99 -2.39 4.61
C TRP A 47 -20.77 -1.72 3.96
N ILE A 48 -20.90 -0.48 3.45
CA ILE A 48 -19.76 0.29 2.93
C ILE A 48 -18.71 0.47 4.03
N PHE A 49 -19.14 0.99 5.18
CA PHE A 49 -18.25 1.24 6.31
C PHE A 49 -17.66 -0.04 6.90
N ILE A 50 -18.45 -1.12 6.98
CA ILE A 50 -17.98 -2.42 7.49
C ILE A 50 -16.90 -3.00 6.57
N LEU A 51 -17.15 -3.03 5.26
CA LEU A 51 -16.20 -3.59 4.29
C LEU A 51 -14.92 -2.76 4.21
N GLU A 52 -15.03 -1.43 4.20
CA GLU A 52 -13.87 -0.55 4.12
C GLU A 52 -13.04 -0.58 5.42
N GLY A 53 -13.70 -0.62 6.57
CA GLY A 53 -13.05 -0.79 7.87
C GLY A 53 -12.32 -2.14 7.97
N LEU A 54 -12.96 -3.23 7.53
CA LEU A 54 -12.36 -4.56 7.53
C LEU A 54 -11.15 -4.64 6.60
N ALA A 55 -11.26 -4.11 5.38
CA ALA A 55 -10.15 -4.05 4.43
C ALA A 55 -8.98 -3.27 5.03
N THR A 56 -9.23 -2.11 5.63
CA THR A 56 -8.20 -1.28 6.27
C THR A 56 -7.49 -2.01 7.41
N MET A 57 -8.24 -2.70 8.28
CA MET A 57 -7.65 -3.51 9.36
C MET A 57 -6.77 -4.65 8.82
N LEU A 58 -7.18 -5.27 7.73
CA LEU A 58 -6.45 -6.36 7.09
C LEU A 58 -5.14 -5.83 6.47
N PHE A 59 -5.20 -4.72 5.73
CA PHE A 59 -4.00 -4.04 5.21
C PHE A 59 -3.08 -3.54 6.31
N ALA A 60 -3.62 -2.97 7.40
CA ALA A 60 -2.82 -2.52 8.53
C ALA A 60 -2.08 -3.70 9.19
N SER A 61 -2.76 -4.83 9.37
CA SER A 61 -2.14 -6.05 9.92
C SER A 61 -1.00 -6.55 9.03
N ILE A 62 -1.22 -6.62 7.71
CA ILE A 62 -0.18 -6.99 6.75
C ILE A 62 0.97 -5.97 6.78
N ALA A 63 0.67 -4.68 6.79
CA ALA A 63 1.68 -3.62 6.85
C ALA A 63 2.54 -3.72 8.10
N THR A 64 1.98 -4.08 9.27
CA THR A 64 2.76 -4.31 10.49
C THR A 64 3.79 -5.45 10.34
N PHE A 65 3.51 -6.47 9.51
CA PHE A 65 4.46 -7.55 9.25
C PHE A 65 5.45 -7.26 8.12
N VAL A 66 5.03 -6.49 7.11
CA VAL A 66 5.80 -6.25 5.87
C VAL A 66 6.62 -4.96 5.94
N MET A 67 6.15 -3.94 6.63
CA MET A 67 6.78 -2.63 6.68
C MET A 67 7.95 -2.64 7.66
N VAL A 68 9.16 -2.50 7.14
CA VAL A 68 10.39 -2.40 7.92
C VAL A 68 10.92 -0.97 7.85
N ASP A 69 10.91 -0.26 8.98
CA ASP A 69 11.11 1.20 9.05
C ASP A 69 12.48 1.70 8.58
N TYR A 70 13.53 0.86 8.63
CA TYR A 70 14.88 1.25 8.22
C TYR A 70 15.61 0.10 7.50
N PRO A 71 16.53 0.39 6.55
CA PRO A 71 17.40 -0.63 5.93
C PRO A 71 18.32 -1.29 6.98
N SER A 72 18.35 -0.75 8.21
CA SER A 72 19.05 -1.32 9.33
C SER A 72 18.36 -2.47 10.04
N THR A 73 17.05 -2.58 9.85
CA THR A 73 16.19 -3.58 10.52
C THR A 73 15.62 -4.58 9.50
N ALA A 74 15.95 -4.42 8.22
CA ALA A 74 15.55 -5.30 7.12
C ALA A 74 16.16 -6.70 7.28
N LYS A 75 15.38 -7.63 7.84
CA LYS A 75 15.74 -9.07 7.94
C LYS A 75 15.80 -9.78 6.57
N PHE A 76 15.48 -9.08 5.48
CA PHE A 76 15.48 -9.63 4.12
C PHE A 76 16.78 -9.38 3.35
N LEU A 77 17.64 -8.44 3.80
CA LEU A 77 18.93 -8.15 3.13
C LEU A 77 20.10 -8.80 3.88
N THR A 78 20.94 -9.53 3.14
CA THR A 78 22.26 -9.96 3.63
C THR A 78 23.20 -8.76 3.81
N VAL A 79 24.24 -8.93 4.62
CA VAL A 79 25.18 -7.85 5.00
C VAL A 79 25.86 -7.24 3.77
N GLU A 80 26.15 -8.04 2.73
CA GLU A 80 26.67 -7.59 1.44
C GLU A 80 25.70 -6.72 0.64
N GLU A 81 24.41 -7.05 0.59
CA GLU A 81 23.42 -6.25 -0.15
C GLU A 81 23.19 -4.90 0.54
N ARG A 82 23.24 -4.89 1.87
CA ARG A 82 23.10 -3.68 2.68
C ARG A 82 24.26 -2.71 2.45
N SER A 83 25.50 -3.21 2.33
CA SER A 83 26.66 -2.37 2.01
C SER A 83 26.62 -1.87 0.55
N PHE A 84 26.13 -2.67 -0.39
CA PHE A 84 25.91 -2.26 -1.78
C PHE A 84 24.88 -1.13 -1.91
N VAL A 85 23.74 -1.21 -1.20
CA VAL A 85 22.70 -0.15 -1.22
C VAL A 85 23.21 1.14 -0.58
N ILE A 86 24.02 1.07 0.48
CA ILE A 86 24.65 2.23 1.12
C ILE A 86 25.74 2.84 0.22
N ALA A 87 26.56 2.01 -0.45
CA ALA A 87 27.58 2.47 -1.40
C ALA A 87 26.95 3.12 -2.65
N ARG A 88 25.89 2.52 -3.21
CA ARG A 88 25.10 3.07 -4.33
C ARG A 88 24.41 4.39 -3.95
N ARG A 89 24.02 4.57 -2.68
CA ARG A 89 23.51 5.84 -2.15
C ARG A 89 24.56 6.96 -2.18
N LEU A 90 25.83 6.65 -1.90
CA LEU A 90 26.92 7.64 -1.82
C LEU A 90 27.61 7.91 -3.17
N GLY A 91 27.65 6.94 -4.09
CA GLY A 91 28.34 7.06 -5.38
C GLY A 91 27.55 7.75 -6.51
N GLY A 92 26.38 8.33 -6.24
CA GLY A 92 25.52 8.98 -7.25
C GLY A 92 25.77 10.47 -7.45
N GLY A 93 26.96 10.96 -7.10
CA GLY A 93 27.38 12.36 -7.26
C GLY A 93 28.70 12.45 -8.02
N ALA A 94 28.66 12.19 -9.31
CA ALA A 94 29.60 12.68 -10.31
C ALA A 94 28.89 12.71 -11.67
#